data_AF-A0A6P8V5A5-F1
#
_entry.id   AF-A0A6P8V5A5-F1
#
_cell.length_a   1.000
_cell.length_b   1.000
_cell.length_c   1.000
_cell.angle_alpha   90.00
_cell.angle_beta   90.00
_cell.angle_gamma   90.00
#
_symmetry.space_group_name_H-M   'P 1'
#
loop_
_entity.id
_entity.type
_entity.pdbx_description
1 polymer ?
#
loop_
_entity_poly.entity_id
_entity_poly.type
_entity_poly.pdbx_seq_one_letter_code
_entity_poly.pdbx_strand_id
1 'polypeptide(L)'
;MPKLTETLAAPLRQMQECAKRIAKVSADAKLEVDEETYLNQFKPHLMDVVFAWANGATFAQICKMTDVFEGSIIRCMRRLEEVLRQMCSAAKAIGNTELENKFAEGITKIKRDIVFAASLYL
;
A
#
# COMPACT_ATOMS: atom_id res chain seq x y z
N MET A 1 -13.79 12.47 2.87
CA MET A 1 -12.95 11.26 3.02
C MET A 1 -13.73 10.25 3.86
N PRO A 2 -13.77 8.96 3.49
CA PRO A 2 -14.23 7.92 4.42
C PRO A 2 -13.43 8.05 5.71
N LYS A 3 -14.06 7.86 6.87
CA LYS A 3 -13.31 7.78 8.14
C LYS A 3 -12.45 6.52 8.06
N LEU A 4 -11.14 6.67 7.90
CA LEU A 4 -10.21 5.55 8.10
C LEU A 4 -10.54 4.92 9.44
N THR A 5 -10.58 3.60 9.48
CA THR A 5 -10.68 2.88 10.75
C THR A 5 -9.54 3.34 11.68
N GLU A 6 -9.82 3.52 12.98
CA GLU A 6 -8.84 4.06 13.93
C GLU A 6 -7.52 3.28 13.94
N THR A 7 -7.60 1.98 13.65
CA THR A 7 -6.47 1.05 13.46
C THR A 7 -5.56 1.42 12.29
N LEU A 8 -6.07 1.99 11.21
CA LEU A 8 -5.28 2.36 10.02
C LEU A 8 -4.77 3.81 10.09
N ALA A 9 -5.40 4.66 10.91
CA ALA A 9 -4.96 6.04 11.10
C ALA A 9 -3.59 6.13 11.80
N ALA A 10 -3.30 5.25 12.75
CA ALA A 10 -2.02 5.26 13.46
C ALA A 10 -0.82 4.93 12.54
N PRO A 11 -0.84 3.85 11.73
CA PRO A 11 0.21 3.60 10.74
C PRO A 11 0.37 4.71 9.70
N LEU A 12 -0.74 5.33 9.26
CA LEU A 12 -0.71 6.47 8.34
C LEU A 12 0.08 7.65 8.94
N ARG A 13 -0.21 8.00 10.21
CA ARG A 13 0.52 9.07 10.92
C ARG A 13 2.02 8.75 11.05
N GLN A 14 2.36 7.53 11.46
CA GLN A 14 3.76 7.10 11.59
C GLN A 14 4.52 7.21 10.26
N MET A 15 3.89 6.81 9.16
CA MET A 15 4.49 6.93 7.83
C MET A 15 4.66 8.40 7.41
N GLN A 16 3.67 9.27 7.68
CA GLN A 16 3.78 10.71 7.41
C GLN A 16 4.88 11.39 8.24
N GLU A 17 5.04 11.02 9.51
CA GLU A 17 6.13 11.51 10.37
C GLU A 17 7.50 11.09 9.82
N CYS A 18 7.64 9.83 9.38
CA CYS A 18 8.86 9.37 8.71
C CYS A 18 9.13 10.13 7.40
N ALA A 19 8.11 10.32 6.56
CA ALA A 19 8.24 11.07 5.32
C ALA A 19 8.63 12.54 5.57
N LYS A 20 8.06 13.18 6.60
CA LYS A 20 8.43 14.54 7.03
C LYS A 20 9.90 14.63 7.46
N ARG A 21 10.38 13.63 8.22
CA ARG A 21 11.80 13.56 8.60
C ARG A 21 12.71 13.44 7.38
N ILE A 22 12.33 12.65 6.39
CA ILE A 22 13.09 12.51 5.13
C ILE A 22 13.11 13.84 4.38
N ALA A 23 11.96 14.48 4.18
CA ALA A 23 11.87 15.77 3.48
C ALA A 23 12.74 16.84 4.14
N LYS A 24 12.74 16.91 5.49
CA LYS A 24 13.59 17.83 6.24
C LYS A 24 15.07 17.59 5.99
N VAL A 25 15.53 16.34 6.09
CA VAL A 25 16.94 16.00 5.84
C VAL A 25 17.33 16.27 4.39
N SER A 26 16.44 16.04 3.43
CA SER A 26 16.66 16.39 2.02
C SER A 26 16.83 17.89 1.82
N ALA A 27 16.01 18.71 2.47
CA ALA A 27 16.13 20.17 2.43
C ALA A 27 17.44 20.64 3.10
N ASP A 28 17.82 20.08 4.25
CA ASP A 28 19.08 20.36 4.93
C ASP A 28 20.30 20.01 4.05
N ALA A 29 20.17 18.97 3.21
CA ALA A 29 21.15 18.58 2.21
C ALA A 29 21.12 19.43 0.92
N LYS A 30 20.34 20.53 0.89
CA LYS A 30 20.17 21.44 -0.25
C LYS A 30 19.53 20.82 -1.49
N LEU A 31 18.75 19.75 -1.32
CA LEU A 31 17.90 19.23 -2.39
C LEU A 31 16.63 20.09 -2.49
N GLU A 32 16.17 20.33 -3.72
CA GLU A 32 14.90 21.02 -3.98
C GLU A 32 13.73 20.07 -3.65
N VAL A 33 13.33 20.06 -2.38
CA VAL A 33 12.20 19.28 -1.88
C VAL A 33 11.28 20.20 -1.09
N ASP A 34 10.03 20.30 -1.55
CA ASP A 34 8.96 20.92 -0.78
C ASP A 34 8.29 19.85 0.12
N GLU A 35 8.25 20.11 1.42
CA GLU A 35 7.76 19.15 2.43
C GLU A 35 6.28 18.80 2.18
N GLU A 36 5.45 19.81 1.91
CA GLU A 36 4.01 19.61 1.70
C GLU A 36 3.77 18.79 0.43
N THR A 37 4.44 19.15 -0.67
CA THR A 37 4.37 18.41 -1.93
C THR A 37 4.83 16.97 -1.76
N TYR A 38 5.93 16.72 -1.02
CA TYR A 38 6.44 15.38 -0.77
C TYR A 38 5.43 14.52 0.01
N LEU A 39 4.85 15.07 1.08
CA LEU A 39 3.84 14.37 1.89
C LEU A 39 2.56 14.07 1.08
N ASN A 40 2.16 15.00 0.22
CA ASN A 40 0.96 14.85 -0.61
C ASN A 40 1.09 13.80 -1.74
N GLN A 41 2.29 13.25 -1.98
CA GLN A 41 2.48 12.13 -2.90
C GLN A 41 1.85 10.83 -2.37
N PHE A 42 1.75 10.68 -1.04
CA PHE A 42 1.19 9.49 -0.40
C PHE A 42 -0.32 9.64 -0.25
N LYS A 43 -1.08 8.91 -1.08
CA LYS A 43 -2.54 8.98 -1.15
C LYS A 43 -3.19 7.86 -0.32
N PRO A 44 -3.81 8.15 0.85
CA PRO A 44 -4.40 7.12 1.71
C PRO A 44 -5.79 6.61 1.26
N HIS A 45 -6.29 7.10 0.12
CA HIS A 45 -7.67 6.88 -0.33
C HIS A 45 -8.10 5.41 -0.50
N LEU A 46 -7.15 4.49 -0.74
CA LEU A 46 -7.43 3.06 -0.91
C LEU A 46 -7.05 2.22 0.32
N MET A 47 -6.67 2.82 1.45
CA MET A 47 -6.23 2.06 2.63
C MET A 47 -7.33 1.14 3.17
N ASP A 48 -8.56 1.63 3.37
CA ASP A 48 -9.67 0.80 3.84
C ASP A 48 -10.10 -0.24 2.80
N VAL A 49 -10.02 0.10 1.50
CA VAL A 49 -10.33 -0.80 0.37
C VAL A 49 -9.39 -2.01 0.36
N VAL A 50 -8.09 -1.76 0.45
CA VAL A 50 -7.06 -2.82 0.48
C VAL A 50 -7.18 -3.65 1.75
N PHE A 51 -7.43 -3.01 2.89
CA PHE A 51 -7.60 -3.72 4.16
C PHE A 51 -8.84 -4.62 4.16
N ALA A 52 -9.99 -4.14 3.67
CA ALA A 52 -11.19 -4.96 3.53
C ALA A 52 -10.94 -6.15 2.59
N TRP A 53 -10.25 -5.93 1.47
CA TRP A 53 -9.87 -7.00 0.55
C TRP A 53 -8.97 -8.06 1.22
N ALA A 54 -7.93 -7.64 1.93
CA ALA A 54 -7.03 -8.57 2.63
C ALA A 54 -7.77 -9.40 3.71
N ASN A 55 -8.86 -8.86 4.27
CA ASN A 55 -9.74 -9.55 5.22
C ASN A 55 -10.86 -10.37 4.58
N GLY A 56 -10.84 -10.57 3.26
CA GLY A 56 -11.77 -11.48 2.57
C GLY A 56 -13.01 -10.83 1.97
N ALA A 57 -13.12 -9.49 1.94
CA ALA A 57 -14.23 -8.84 1.25
C ALA A 57 -14.25 -9.16 -0.25
N THR A 58 -15.44 -9.38 -0.82
CA THR A 58 -15.60 -9.62 -2.26
C THR A 58 -15.24 -8.38 -3.10
N PHE A 59 -14.92 -8.58 -4.38
CA PHE A 59 -14.56 -7.46 -5.26
C PHE A 59 -15.71 -6.46 -5.38
N ALA A 60 -16.94 -6.95 -5.47
CA ALA A 60 -18.14 -6.13 -5.51
C ALA A 60 -18.36 -5.29 -4.24
N GLN A 61 -17.95 -5.79 -3.06
CA GLN A 61 -18.04 -5.03 -1.81
C GLN A 61 -17.03 -3.88 -1.81
N ILE A 62 -15.77 -4.14 -2.17
CA ILE A 62 -14.73 -3.11 -2.15
C ILE A 62 -14.94 -2.03 -3.22
N CYS A 63 -15.56 -2.37 -4.35
CA CYS A 63 -15.92 -1.39 -5.38
C CYS A 63 -17.00 -0.40 -4.89
N LYS A 64 -17.80 -0.77 -3.89
CA LYS A 64 -18.80 0.13 -3.27
C LYS A 64 -18.21 1.03 -2.18
N MET A 65 -16.98 0.78 -1.75
CA MET A 65 -16.31 1.54 -0.69
C MET A 65 -15.62 2.81 -1.21
N THR A 66 -15.46 2.94 -2.53
CA THR A 66 -14.75 4.04 -3.18
C THR A 66 -15.39 4.38 -4.51
N ASP A 67 -15.20 5.62 -4.95
CA ASP A 67 -15.56 6.15 -6.26
C ASP A 67 -14.47 5.89 -7.33
N VAL A 68 -13.34 5.28 -6.95
CA VAL A 68 -12.27 4.90 -7.86
C VAL A 68 -12.71 3.74 -8.75
N PHE A 69 -12.53 3.89 -10.07
CA PHE A 69 -12.83 2.85 -11.05
C PHE A 69 -12.15 1.50 -10.75
N GLU A 70 -12.86 0.41 -11.04
CA GLU A 70 -12.47 -0.96 -10.74
C GLU A 70 -11.11 -1.33 -11.34
N GLY A 71 -10.86 -0.91 -12.59
CA GLY A 71 -9.57 -1.13 -13.25
C GLY A 71 -8.40 -0.45 -12.52
N SER A 72 -8.64 0.71 -11.89
CA SER A 72 -7.63 1.40 -11.08
C SER A 72 -7.39 0.67 -9.75
N ILE A 73 -8.43 0.11 -9.13
CA ILE A 73 -8.30 -0.75 -7.95
C ILE A 73 -7.44 -1.97 -8.30
N ILE A 74 -7.78 -2.69 -9.39
CA ILE A 74 -7.02 -3.88 -9.83
C ILE A 74 -5.55 -3.54 -10.08
N ARG A 75 -5.27 -2.44 -10.79
CA ARG A 75 -3.89 -2.00 -11.03
C ARG A 75 -3.15 -1.67 -9.73
N CYS A 76 -3.80 -1.01 -8.77
CA CYS A 76 -3.21 -0.69 -7.48
C CYS A 76 -2.86 -1.97 -6.71
N MET A 77 -3.74 -2.97 -6.69
CA MET A 77 -3.53 -4.24 -5.99
C MET A 77 -2.40 -5.06 -6.62
N ARG A 78 -2.27 -5.06 -7.95
CA ARG A 78 -1.14 -5.71 -8.64
C ARG A 78 0.20 -5.06 -8.31
N ARG A 79 0.26 -3.72 -8.35
CA ARG A 79 1.46 -2.97 -7.94
C ARG A 79 1.79 -3.18 -6.47
N LEU A 80 0.78 -3.26 -5.60
CA LEU A 80 0.97 -3.56 -4.18
C LEU A 80 1.60 -4.94 -3.98
N GLU A 81 1.17 -5.94 -4.76
CA GLU A 81 1.76 -7.28 -4.73
C GLU A 81 3.25 -7.27 -5.12
N GLU A 82 3.60 -6.51 -6.15
CA GLU A 82 5.00 -6.33 -6.57
C GLU A 82 5.84 -5.67 -5.47
N VAL A 83 5.31 -4.63 -4.82
CA VAL A 83 5.97 -3.98 -3.68
C VAL A 83 6.16 -4.96 -2.53
N LEU A 84 5.16 -5.77 -2.18
CA LEU A 84 5.30 -6.77 -1.13
C LEU A 84 6.39 -7.81 -1.43
N ARG A 85 6.55 -8.22 -2.69
CA ARG A 85 7.67 -9.10 -3.10
C ARG A 85 9.02 -8.43 -2.90
N GLN A 86 9.15 -7.15 -3.27
CA GLN A 86 10.36 -6.38 -3.05
C GLN A 86 10.68 -6.26 -1.54
N MET A 87 9.65 -6.07 -0.71
CA MET A 87 9.79 -6.04 0.74
C MET A 87 10.19 -7.40 1.33
N CYS A 88 9.68 -8.52 0.82
CA CYS A 88 10.18 -9.85 1.18
C CYS A 88 11.68 -9.99 0.86
N SER A 89 12.10 -9.59 -0.34
CA SER A 89 13.53 -9.65 -0.73
C SER A 89 14.40 -8.77 0.16
N ALA A 90 13.94 -7.57 0.52
CA ALA A 90 14.64 -6.68 1.44
C ALA A 90 14.74 -7.27 2.86
N ALA A 91 13.65 -7.85 3.37
CA ALA A 91 13.62 -8.50 4.69
C ALA A 91 14.58 -9.69 4.75
N LYS A 92 14.63 -10.50 3.69
CA LYS A 92 15.59 -11.60 3.55
C LYS A 92 17.04 -11.10 3.53
N ALA A 93 17.32 -10.02 2.81
CA ALA A 93 18.66 -9.45 2.70
C ALA A 93 19.22 -8.97 4.05
N ILE A 94 18.36 -8.50 4.96
CA ILE A 94 18.75 -8.09 6.32
C ILE A 94 18.65 -9.22 7.35
N GLY A 95 18.30 -10.44 6.93
CA GLY A 95 18.16 -11.62 7.81
C GLY A 95 16.96 -11.57 8.75
N ASN A 96 15.91 -10.78 8.42
CA ASN A 96 14.71 -10.68 9.25
C ASN A 96 13.61 -11.62 8.73
N THR A 97 13.62 -12.85 9.23
CA THR A 97 12.66 -13.90 8.85
C THR A 97 11.22 -13.57 9.26
N GLU A 98 11.02 -12.85 10.37
CA GLU A 98 9.67 -12.46 10.81
C GLU A 98 9.02 -11.51 9.79
N LEU A 99 9.76 -10.50 9.33
CA LEU A 99 9.28 -9.58 8.30
C LEU A 99 9.09 -10.27 6.96
N GLU A 100 10.00 -11.17 6.56
CA GLU A 100 9.86 -11.95 5.33
C GLU A 100 8.55 -12.74 5.33
N ASN A 101 8.27 -13.48 6.41
CA ASN A 101 7.05 -14.27 6.58
C ASN A 101 5.80 -13.38 6.59
N LYS A 102 5.86 -12.24 7.29
CA LYS A 102 4.73 -11.31 7.38
C LYS A 102 4.35 -10.72 6.02
N PHE A 103 5.34 -10.32 5.21
CA PHE A 103 5.08 -9.85 3.86
C PHE A 103 4.60 -10.98 2.93
N ALA A 104 5.16 -12.19 3.06
CA ALA A 104 4.72 -13.36 2.30
C ALA A 104 3.27 -13.72 2.60
N GLU A 105 2.86 -13.69 3.87
CA GLU A 105 1.46 -13.90 4.26
C GLU A 105 0.56 -12.80 3.67
N GLY A 106 0.97 -11.53 3.74
CA GLY A 106 0.25 -10.41 3.13
C GLY A 106 -0.03 -10.61 1.63
N ILE A 107 0.94 -11.16 0.88
CA ILE A 107 0.77 -11.49 -0.54
C ILE A 107 -0.35 -12.53 -0.71
N THR A 108 -0.40 -13.58 0.11
CA THR A 108 -1.44 -14.61 -0.01
C THR A 108 -2.84 -14.09 0.26
N LYS A 109 -2.99 -13.11 1.17
CA LYS A 109 -4.28 -12.46 1.47
C LYS A 109 -4.78 -11.58 0.33
N ILE A 110 -3.86 -10.95 -0.40
CA ILE A 110 -4.19 -10.02 -1.49
C ILE A 110 -4.35 -10.76 -2.83
N LYS A 111 -3.56 -11.78 -3.10
CA LYS A 111 -3.49 -12.47 -4.39
C LYS A 111 -4.61 -13.51 -4.56
N ARG A 112 -5.83 -13.05 -4.86
CA ARG A 112 -6.99 -13.92 -5.12
C ARG A 112 -7.96 -13.37 -6.18
N ASP A 113 -8.82 -14.25 -6.66
CA ASP A 113 -9.98 -13.96 -7.53
C ASP A 113 -9.67 -13.06 -8.74
N ILE A 114 -10.66 -12.25 -9.14
CA ILE A 114 -10.68 -11.41 -10.34
C ILE A 114 -9.50 -10.44 -10.44
N VAL A 115 -8.94 -9.99 -9.30
CA VAL A 115 -7.84 -9.03 -9.26
C VAL A 115 -6.58 -9.62 -9.92
N PHE A 116 -6.40 -10.94 -9.83
CA PHE A 116 -5.22 -11.67 -10.31
C PHE A 116 -5.54 -12.67 -11.42
N ALA A 117 -6.70 -12.56 -12.07
CA ALA A 117 -7.00 -13.33 -13.27
C ALA A 117 -5.93 -13.08 -14.36
N ALA A 118 -5.54 -14.14 -15.07
CA ALA A 118 -4.56 -14.05 -16.15
C ALA A 118 -5.10 -13.19 -17.31
N SER A 119 -4.19 -12.56 -18.05
CA SER A 119 -4.55 -11.90 -19.32
C SER A 119 -5.08 -12.95 -20.29
N LEU A 120 -5.99 -12.54 -21.17
CA LEU A 120 -6.47 -13.40 -22.27
C LEU A 120 -5.43 -13.59 -23.38
N TYR A 121 -4.34 -12.82 -23.37
CA TYR A 121 -3.24 -12.85 -24.35
C TYR A 121 -1.98 -13.55 -23.83
N LEU A 122 -2.10 -14.30 -22.72
CA LEU A 122 -1.01 -15.02 -22.07
C LEU A 122 -1.03 -16.50 -22.46
#